data_AF-A0A6I5NWT1-F1
#
_entry.id   AF-A0A6I5NWT1-F1
#
_cell.length_a   1.000
_cell.length_b   1.000
_cell.length_c   1.000
_cell.angle_alpha   90.00
_cell.angle_beta   90.00
_cell.angle_gamma   90.00
#
_symmetry.space_group_name_H-M   'P 1'
#
loop_
_entity.id
_entity.type
_entity.pdbx_description
1 polymer ?
#
loop_
_entity_poly.entity_id
_entity_poly.type
_entity_poly.pdbx_seq_one_letter_code
_entity_poly.pdbx_strand_id
1 'polypeptide(L)'
;MGAGLTPENLRLTQAGENLEITFVGDVTGTQVVLEDFALDNLDNLLKQRGGSVDRGNILFDGEANFADSFDVFNADSTQSHLWNRDTVTFLNDLDNTIRGFSQSNDVINGLGGDDIILGLSGDDFLNGGDGDDTYTGGVGADQFVFGLGQGVDIVTDFEIGIDTISLGGLTPEGVQLLESGDNTLVLTQSNELLGALQGVTGVDSTIFA
;
A
#
# COMPACT_ATOMS: atom_id res chain seq x y z
N MET A 1 -18.28 -7.12 8.83
CA MET A 1 -18.10 -6.22 10.00
C MET A 1 -17.36 -6.99 11.06
N GLY A 2 -16.04 -6.78 11.13
CA GLY A 2 -15.15 -7.36 12.11
C GLY A 2 -14.33 -6.24 12.72
N ALA A 3 -14.10 -6.28 14.03
CA ALA A 3 -13.21 -5.33 14.69
C ALA A 3 -11.80 -5.49 14.12
N GLY A 4 -11.12 -4.37 13.85
CA GLY A 4 -9.76 -4.35 13.30
C GLY A 4 -9.64 -4.60 11.79
N LEU A 5 -10.73 -4.64 11.04
CA LEU A 5 -10.68 -4.59 9.58
C LEU A 5 -10.50 -3.14 9.14
N THR A 6 -9.33 -2.79 8.61
CA THR A 6 -9.02 -1.42 8.19
C THR A 6 -8.63 -1.38 6.70
N PRO A 7 -8.67 -0.20 6.08
CA PRO A 7 -8.17 0.01 4.73
C PRO A 7 -6.73 -0.51 4.52
N GLU A 8 -5.85 -0.22 5.47
CA GLU A 8 -4.40 -0.46 5.40
C GLU A 8 -4.04 -1.94 5.55
N ASN A 9 -4.87 -2.72 6.22
CA ASN A 9 -4.61 -4.15 6.41
C ASN A 9 -5.33 -5.04 5.40
N LEU A 10 -6.16 -4.50 4.50
CA LEU A 10 -6.75 -5.26 3.41
C LEU A 10 -5.66 -5.76 2.46
N ARG A 11 -5.71 -7.06 2.12
CA ARG A 11 -4.80 -7.65 1.13
C ARG A 11 -5.58 -8.50 0.14
N LEU A 12 -5.25 -8.29 -1.13
CA LEU A 12 -5.75 -9.09 -2.24
C LEU A 12 -4.61 -9.91 -2.82
N THR A 13 -4.86 -11.20 -2.99
CA THR A 13 -3.82 -12.12 -3.45
C THR A 13 -4.39 -13.09 -4.47
N GLN A 14 -3.80 -13.11 -5.67
CA GLN A 14 -4.15 -14.08 -6.69
C GLN A 14 -3.49 -15.44 -6.35
N ALA A 15 -4.30 -16.42 -5.98
CA ALA A 15 -3.88 -17.78 -5.63
C ALA A 15 -4.30 -18.77 -6.71
N GLY A 16 -3.51 -18.86 -7.78
CA GLY A 16 -3.89 -19.61 -8.97
C GLY A 16 -5.10 -18.96 -9.65
N GLU A 17 -6.15 -19.73 -9.89
CA GLU A 17 -7.41 -19.20 -10.48
C GLU A 17 -8.28 -18.48 -9.44
N ASN A 18 -7.96 -18.55 -8.15
CA ASN A 18 -8.79 -17.98 -7.09
C ASN A 18 -8.24 -16.62 -6.63
N LEU A 19 -9.13 -15.73 -6.21
CA LEU A 19 -8.77 -14.52 -5.51
C LEU A 19 -9.00 -14.70 -4.00
N GLU A 20 -7.97 -14.48 -3.20
CA GLU A 20 -8.06 -14.44 -1.76
C GLU A 20 -8.15 -12.98 -1.26
N ILE A 21 -9.18 -12.71 -0.47
CA ILE A 21 -9.36 -11.45 0.27
C ILE A 21 -9.00 -11.75 1.72
N THR A 22 -7.95 -11.11 2.20
CA THR A 22 -7.41 -11.32 3.55
C THR A 22 -7.17 -9.99 4.25
N PHE A 23 -6.89 -10.07 5.55
CA PHE A 23 -6.52 -8.92 6.35
C PHE A 23 -5.27 -9.26 7.15
N VAL A 24 -4.24 -8.42 7.04
CA VAL A 24 -2.94 -8.64 7.69
C VAL A 24 -3.02 -8.25 9.17
N GLY A 25 -2.23 -8.93 10.00
CA GLY A 25 -2.14 -8.68 11.44
C GLY A 25 -3.00 -9.64 12.28
N ASP A 26 -3.40 -9.21 13.47
CA ASP A 26 -4.06 -10.07 14.48
C ASP A 26 -5.55 -10.33 14.21
N VAL A 27 -6.03 -10.04 12.99
CA VAL A 27 -7.41 -10.32 12.60
C VAL A 27 -7.52 -11.77 12.13
N THR A 28 -8.21 -12.61 12.91
CA THR A 28 -8.36 -14.03 12.58
C THR A 28 -9.75 -14.35 12.02
N GLY A 29 -9.81 -15.33 11.12
CA GLY A 29 -11.08 -15.85 10.58
C GLY A 29 -11.76 -14.94 9.55
N THR A 30 -11.02 -14.08 8.87
CA THR A 30 -11.54 -13.05 7.95
C THR A 30 -11.17 -13.28 6.48
N GLN A 31 -10.68 -14.47 6.13
CA GLN A 31 -10.40 -14.83 4.74
C GLN A 31 -11.68 -15.12 3.96
N VAL A 32 -11.81 -14.53 2.79
CA VAL A 32 -12.78 -14.90 1.76
C VAL A 32 -12.02 -15.35 0.52
N VAL A 33 -12.42 -16.48 -0.06
CA VAL A 33 -11.87 -16.97 -1.32
C VAL A 33 -12.96 -16.88 -2.38
N LEU A 34 -12.68 -16.16 -3.46
CA LEU A 34 -13.49 -16.14 -4.66
C LEU A 34 -12.89 -17.19 -5.62
N GLU A 35 -13.61 -18.29 -5.81
CA GLU A 35 -13.17 -19.38 -6.69
C GLU A 35 -13.26 -18.99 -8.17
N ASP A 36 -12.26 -19.37 -8.96
CA ASP A 36 -12.16 -19.09 -10.41
C ASP A 36 -12.38 -17.59 -10.73
N PHE A 37 -11.78 -16.72 -9.92
CA PHE A 37 -11.92 -15.28 -9.99
C PHE A 37 -10.55 -14.59 -10.07
N ALA A 38 -10.27 -13.95 -11.20
CA ALA A 38 -9.07 -13.12 -11.37
C ALA A 38 -9.24 -11.75 -10.71
N LEU A 39 -8.17 -11.22 -10.10
CA LEU A 39 -8.11 -9.90 -9.47
C LEU A 39 -8.56 -8.78 -10.41
N ASP A 40 -8.16 -8.83 -11.68
CA ASP A 40 -8.55 -7.85 -12.70
C ASP A 40 -10.07 -7.75 -12.91
N ASN A 41 -10.81 -8.81 -12.56
CA ASN A 41 -12.27 -8.82 -12.65
C ASN A 41 -12.95 -8.24 -11.41
N LEU A 42 -12.17 -7.96 -10.35
CA LEU A 42 -12.67 -7.27 -9.17
C LEU A 42 -12.93 -5.80 -9.49
N ASP A 43 -12.17 -5.23 -10.43
CA ASP A 43 -12.52 -3.96 -11.05
C ASP A 43 -13.60 -4.15 -12.12
N ASN A 44 -14.67 -3.36 -12.03
CA ASN A 44 -15.70 -3.29 -13.06
C ASN A 44 -16.18 -1.85 -13.26
N LEU A 45 -15.27 -0.88 -13.28
CA LEU A 45 -15.65 0.52 -13.40
C LEU A 45 -16.32 0.87 -14.75
N LEU A 46 -17.50 1.48 -14.65
CA LEU A 46 -17.79 2.87 -15.07
C LEU A 46 -19.30 3.20 -14.96
N LYS A 47 -19.64 4.21 -14.14
CA LYS A 47 -20.96 4.91 -14.16
C LYS A 47 -21.35 5.47 -15.53
N GLN A 48 -20.43 5.56 -16.49
CA GLN A 48 -20.70 6.10 -17.82
C GLN A 48 -21.65 5.23 -18.69
N ARG A 49 -21.99 4.00 -18.27
CA ARG A 49 -22.97 3.13 -18.96
C ARG A 49 -24.20 2.75 -18.13
N GLY A 50 -24.59 3.57 -17.15
CA GLY A 50 -25.90 3.43 -16.50
C GLY A 50 -26.10 2.15 -15.67
N GLY A 51 -25.01 1.49 -15.23
CA GLY A 51 -25.08 0.43 -14.22
C GLY A 51 -25.12 1.02 -12.82
N SER A 52 -26.00 0.50 -11.96
CA SER A 52 -25.90 0.67 -10.51
C SER A 52 -24.98 -0.42 -9.98
N VAL A 53 -23.89 -0.04 -9.32
CA VAL A 53 -23.13 -0.96 -8.48
C VAL A 53 -22.93 -0.31 -7.10
N ASP A 54 -24.03 -0.14 -6.36
CA ASP A 54 -23.99 0.30 -4.95
C ASP A 54 -23.92 -0.90 -3.97
N ARG A 55 -23.32 -2.03 -4.35
CA ARG A 55 -23.42 -3.27 -3.54
C ARG A 55 -22.13 -4.09 -3.38
N GLY A 56 -20.97 -3.54 -3.73
CA GLY A 56 -19.65 -4.18 -3.55
C GLY A 56 -18.72 -3.42 -2.61
N ASN A 57 -19.28 -2.83 -1.53
CA ASN A 57 -18.64 -2.23 -0.36
C ASN A 57 -17.91 -3.19 0.59
N ILE A 58 -16.61 -3.07 0.88
CA ILE A 58 -16.07 -3.47 2.18
C ILE A 58 -16.45 -2.36 3.18
N LEU A 59 -17.12 -2.76 4.27
CA LEU A 59 -17.39 -1.87 5.39
C LEU A 59 -16.32 -2.11 6.45
N PHE A 60 -15.41 -1.16 6.59
CA PHE A 60 -14.30 -1.22 7.54
C PHE A 60 -14.77 -0.92 8.96
N ASP A 61 -13.91 -1.22 9.94
CA ASP A 61 -14.22 -1.00 11.34
C ASP A 61 -14.41 0.51 11.63
N GLY A 62 -15.41 0.83 12.45
CA GLY A 62 -15.81 2.21 12.72
C GLY A 62 -16.65 2.90 11.65
N GLU A 63 -16.80 2.31 10.45
CA GLU A 63 -17.64 2.89 9.40
C GLU A 63 -19.14 2.57 9.62
N ALA A 64 -19.99 3.58 9.40
CA ALA A 64 -21.43 3.44 9.56
C ALA A 64 -22.19 3.24 8.23
N ASN A 65 -21.55 3.54 7.09
CA ASN A 65 -22.16 3.49 5.77
C ASN A 65 -21.17 2.93 4.75
N PHE A 66 -21.68 2.17 3.78
CA PHE A 66 -20.89 1.79 2.61
C PHE A 66 -20.59 3.05 1.78
N ALA A 67 -19.31 3.37 1.64
CA ALA A 67 -18.79 4.36 0.69
C ALA A 67 -18.20 3.64 -0.53
N ASP A 68 -17.73 4.37 -1.54
CA ASP A 68 -16.85 3.84 -2.57
C ASP A 68 -15.40 3.97 -2.06
N SER A 69 -14.92 2.96 -1.33
CA SER A 69 -13.65 2.97 -0.60
C SER A 69 -12.60 2.03 -1.19
N PHE A 70 -12.85 1.46 -2.36
CA PHE A 70 -12.06 0.37 -2.91
C PHE A 70 -12.02 0.40 -4.44
N ASP A 71 -10.81 0.43 -5.01
CA ASP A 71 -10.53 0.49 -6.43
C ASP A 71 -9.45 -0.55 -6.81
N VAL A 72 -9.55 -1.16 -8.00
CA VAL A 72 -8.51 -2.06 -8.56
C VAL A 72 -8.20 -1.58 -9.97
N PHE A 73 -6.94 -1.54 -10.40
CA PHE A 73 -6.60 -1.22 -11.78
C PHE A 73 -6.46 -2.50 -12.60
N ASN A 74 -7.00 -2.47 -13.81
CA ASN A 74 -6.82 -3.55 -14.76
C ASN A 74 -5.34 -3.71 -15.15
N ALA A 75 -4.84 -4.95 -15.20
CA ALA A 75 -3.47 -5.31 -15.61
C ALA A 75 -2.99 -4.76 -16.96
N ASP A 76 -3.87 -4.36 -17.87
CA ASP A 76 -3.51 -3.80 -19.18
C ASP A 76 -3.43 -2.25 -19.18
N SER A 77 -3.45 -1.59 -18.01
CA SER A 77 -3.53 -0.13 -17.90
C SER A 77 -2.44 0.48 -17.01
N THR A 78 -1.65 1.41 -17.56
CA THR A 78 -0.78 2.29 -16.78
C THR A 78 -1.51 3.60 -16.50
N GLN A 79 -2.24 3.66 -15.39
CA GLN A 79 -2.94 4.87 -14.99
C GLN A 79 -1.99 5.82 -14.27
N SER A 80 -2.37 7.10 -14.22
CA SER A 80 -1.52 8.14 -13.63
C SER A 80 -2.14 8.87 -12.44
N HIS A 81 -3.42 8.61 -12.16
CA HIS A 81 -4.16 9.24 -11.06
C HIS A 81 -5.16 8.25 -10.49
N LEU A 82 -5.35 8.27 -9.17
CA LEU A 82 -6.45 7.58 -8.52
C LEU A 82 -7.80 8.14 -9.00
N TRP A 83 -8.88 7.35 -8.87
CA TRP A 83 -10.22 7.77 -9.29
C TRP A 83 -11.01 8.48 -8.19
N ASN A 84 -10.77 8.07 -6.94
CA ASN A 84 -11.52 8.48 -5.78
C ASN A 84 -10.55 8.86 -4.63
N ARG A 85 -11.01 9.77 -3.78
CA ARG A 85 -10.29 10.18 -2.55
C ARG A 85 -10.63 9.24 -1.41
N ASP A 86 -9.71 9.09 -0.46
CA ASP A 86 -9.86 8.29 0.75
C ASP A 86 -10.20 6.83 0.41
N THR A 87 -9.49 6.26 -0.57
CA THR A 87 -9.75 4.90 -1.08
C THR A 87 -8.58 3.96 -0.92
N VAL A 88 -8.91 2.67 -0.83
CA VAL A 88 -7.96 1.58 -1.01
C VAL A 88 -7.85 1.25 -2.48
N THR A 89 -6.73 1.59 -3.09
CA THR A 89 -6.45 1.26 -4.48
C THR A 89 -5.43 0.13 -4.55
N PHE A 90 -5.71 -0.84 -5.43
CA PHE A 90 -4.75 -1.85 -5.87
C PHE A 90 -4.42 -1.59 -7.34
N LEU A 91 -3.15 -1.50 -7.70
CA LEU A 91 -2.71 -1.30 -9.08
C LEU A 91 -2.64 -2.65 -9.80
N ASN A 92 -1.52 -2.97 -10.43
CA ASN A 92 -1.30 -4.18 -11.21
C ASN A 92 0.19 -4.54 -11.24
N ASP A 93 0.56 -5.64 -11.90
CA ASP A 93 1.94 -6.12 -11.96
C ASP A 93 2.84 -5.35 -12.97
N LEU A 94 2.50 -4.11 -13.35
CA LEU A 94 3.27 -3.29 -14.29
C LEU A 94 3.93 -2.10 -13.57
N ASP A 95 5.01 -1.58 -14.14
CA ASP A 95 5.60 -0.30 -13.70
C ASP A 95 4.58 0.86 -13.85
N ASN A 96 4.07 1.35 -12.72
CA ASN A 96 3.08 2.42 -12.65
C ASN A 96 3.72 3.75 -12.21
N THR A 97 3.09 4.86 -12.59
CA THR A 97 3.42 6.17 -12.02
C THR A 97 2.13 6.82 -11.56
N ILE A 98 1.82 6.68 -10.28
CA ILE A 98 0.53 7.03 -9.70
C ILE A 98 0.62 8.25 -8.80
N ARG A 99 -0.44 9.04 -8.82
CA ARG A 99 -0.66 10.17 -7.90
C ARG A 99 -1.97 9.99 -7.16
N GLY A 100 -1.91 10.06 -5.84
CA GLY A 100 -3.04 10.22 -4.95
C GLY A 100 -3.66 11.61 -5.06
N PHE A 101 -4.35 12.03 -4.00
CA PHE A 101 -5.06 13.30 -3.94
C PHE A 101 -4.60 14.18 -2.79
N SER A 102 -4.52 15.49 -3.01
CA SER A 102 -4.30 16.42 -1.91
C SER A 102 -5.53 16.52 -1.01
N GLN A 103 -5.35 16.43 0.31
CA GLN A 103 -6.37 16.42 1.37
C GLN A 103 -7.16 15.11 1.32
N SER A 104 -6.44 14.00 1.28
CA SER A 104 -6.94 12.64 1.11
C SER A 104 -6.03 11.70 1.91
N ASN A 105 -6.60 10.75 2.62
CA ASN A 105 -5.84 9.69 3.27
C ASN A 105 -5.95 8.44 2.38
N ASP A 106 -5.06 8.33 1.41
CA ASP A 106 -5.11 7.30 0.38
C ASP A 106 -4.34 6.04 0.82
N VAL A 107 -4.87 4.86 0.49
CA VAL A 107 -4.17 3.59 0.66
C VAL A 107 -3.83 3.06 -0.72
N ILE A 108 -2.56 3.11 -1.12
CA ILE A 108 -2.10 2.76 -2.47
C ILE A 108 -1.25 1.50 -2.41
N ASN A 109 -1.73 0.44 -3.07
CA ASN A 109 -1.04 -0.84 -3.21
C ASN A 109 -0.59 -1.04 -4.67
N GLY A 110 0.70 -0.93 -4.95
CA GLY A 110 1.29 -1.09 -6.29
C GLY A 110 1.21 -2.51 -6.84
N LEU A 111 1.24 -3.51 -5.96
CA LEU A 111 1.29 -4.94 -6.27
C LEU A 111 2.65 -5.38 -6.81
N GLY A 112 2.95 -5.15 -8.08
CA GLY A 112 4.24 -5.56 -8.64
C GLY A 112 4.70 -4.66 -9.78
N GLY A 113 5.97 -4.76 -10.14
CA GLY A 113 6.62 -3.82 -11.07
C GLY A 113 7.35 -2.71 -10.32
N ASP A 114 8.13 -1.91 -11.04
CA ASP A 114 8.91 -0.82 -10.43
C ASP A 114 8.07 0.47 -10.44
N ASP A 115 7.38 0.76 -9.33
CA ASP A 115 6.39 1.82 -9.24
C ASP A 115 6.95 3.17 -8.77
N ILE A 116 6.31 4.25 -9.22
CA ILE A 116 6.48 5.60 -8.66
C ILE A 116 5.15 6.04 -8.06
N ILE A 117 5.09 6.14 -6.73
CA ILE A 117 3.87 6.43 -5.98
C ILE A 117 4.01 7.78 -5.27
N LEU A 118 3.08 8.70 -5.54
CA LEU A 118 3.00 10.01 -4.89
C LEU A 118 1.69 10.14 -4.09
N GLY A 119 1.75 10.18 -2.76
CA GLY A 119 0.57 10.32 -1.87
C GLY A 119 -0.09 11.71 -1.95
N LEU A 120 0.75 12.76 -1.90
CA LEU A 120 0.43 14.19 -1.92
C LEU A 120 0.15 14.80 -0.54
N SER A 121 -1.07 14.77 -0.01
CA SER A 121 -1.27 15.33 1.32
C SER A 121 -2.49 14.74 2.01
N GLY A 122 -2.40 14.61 3.33
CA GLY A 122 -3.21 13.70 4.11
C GLY A 122 -2.31 12.59 4.63
N ASP A 123 -2.85 11.71 5.47
CA ASP A 123 -2.08 10.63 6.08
C ASP A 123 -2.21 9.39 5.18
N ASP A 124 -1.22 9.16 4.32
CA ASP A 124 -1.26 8.14 3.27
C ASP A 124 -0.58 6.82 3.70
N PHE A 125 -1.08 5.69 3.21
CA PHE A 125 -0.43 4.38 3.32
C PHE A 125 0.03 3.93 1.93
N LEU A 126 1.34 3.81 1.74
CA LEU A 126 1.96 3.54 0.45
C LEU A 126 2.72 2.22 0.48
N ASN A 127 2.32 1.28 -0.39
CA ASN A 127 2.86 -0.07 -0.48
C ASN A 127 3.05 -0.44 -1.95
N GLY A 128 4.25 -0.33 -2.48
CA GLY A 128 4.57 -0.62 -3.89
C GLY A 128 4.47 -2.12 -4.18
N GLY A 129 4.95 -2.96 -3.27
CA GLY A 129 4.82 -4.40 -3.40
C GLY A 129 6.08 -4.99 -4.01
N ASP A 130 5.96 -5.89 -4.97
CA ASP A 130 7.10 -6.60 -5.56
C ASP A 130 7.74 -5.80 -6.72
N GLY A 131 8.90 -5.21 -6.50
CA GLY A 131 9.65 -4.39 -7.46
C GLY A 131 10.57 -3.43 -6.72
N ASP A 132 11.37 -2.66 -7.45
CA ASP A 132 12.15 -1.57 -6.86
C ASP A 132 11.32 -0.27 -6.91
N ASP A 133 10.59 0.03 -5.84
CA ASP A 133 9.59 1.11 -5.83
C ASP A 133 10.14 2.45 -5.31
N THR A 134 9.51 3.55 -5.73
CA THR A 134 9.82 4.91 -5.26
C THR A 134 8.57 5.59 -4.69
N TYR A 135 8.66 6.00 -3.42
CA TYR A 135 7.61 6.73 -2.71
C TYR A 135 7.95 8.21 -2.51
N THR A 136 6.93 9.06 -2.69
CA THR A 136 6.89 10.43 -2.18
C THR A 136 5.59 10.58 -1.39
N GLY A 137 5.66 10.68 -0.06
CA GLY A 137 4.48 10.78 0.81
C GLY A 137 3.79 12.13 0.63
N GLY A 138 4.55 13.20 0.83
CA GLY A 138 4.07 14.57 0.75
C GLY A 138 3.80 15.16 2.13
N VAL A 139 2.61 15.75 2.33
CA VAL A 139 2.27 16.43 3.58
C VAL A 139 1.27 15.62 4.38
N GLY A 140 1.69 15.07 5.51
CA GLY A 140 0.84 14.32 6.43
C GLY A 140 1.70 13.37 7.24
N ALA A 141 1.08 12.51 8.04
CA ALA A 141 1.77 11.41 8.69
C ALA A 141 1.65 10.16 7.81
N ASP A 142 2.65 9.94 6.96
CA ASP A 142 2.60 8.89 5.96
C ASP A 142 3.22 7.59 6.47
N GLN A 143 2.75 6.47 5.93
CA GLN A 143 3.30 5.14 6.20
C GLN A 143 3.76 4.49 4.91
N PHE A 144 5.04 4.12 4.85
CA PHE A 144 5.64 3.42 3.71
C PHE A 144 5.91 1.96 4.08
N VAL A 145 5.55 1.02 3.21
CA VAL A 145 5.77 -0.41 3.47
C VAL A 145 7.06 -0.86 2.82
N PHE A 146 7.95 -1.46 3.61
CA PHE A 146 9.08 -2.25 3.14
C PHE A 146 8.86 -3.72 3.49
N GLY A 147 9.14 -4.63 2.56
CA GLY A 147 8.95 -6.06 2.78
C GLY A 147 10.13 -6.92 2.36
N LEU A 148 10.23 -8.08 3.01
CA LEU A 148 11.26 -9.07 2.71
C LEU A 148 11.03 -9.69 1.32
N GLY A 149 12.06 -9.73 0.48
CA GLY A 149 11.98 -10.32 -0.86
C GLY A 149 11.08 -9.56 -1.83
N GLN A 150 10.67 -8.33 -1.49
CA GLN A 150 9.81 -7.50 -2.32
C GLN A 150 10.60 -6.61 -3.29
N GLY A 151 11.86 -6.30 -2.98
CA GLY A 151 12.71 -5.44 -3.80
C GLY A 151 13.45 -4.45 -2.93
N VAL A 152 13.97 -3.38 -3.53
CA VAL A 152 14.68 -2.31 -2.81
C VAL A 152 13.99 -0.97 -3.06
N ASP A 153 13.23 -0.54 -2.06
CA ASP A 153 12.42 0.66 -2.17
C ASP A 153 13.15 1.94 -1.79
N ILE A 154 12.66 3.09 -2.26
CA ILE A 154 13.20 4.41 -1.93
C ILE A 154 12.08 5.33 -1.47
N VAL A 155 12.22 5.92 -0.27
CA VAL A 155 11.38 7.04 0.19
C VAL A 155 12.15 8.34 -0.03
N THR A 156 11.51 9.30 -0.69
CA THR A 156 12.18 10.53 -1.19
C THR A 156 12.03 11.75 -0.29
N ASP A 157 11.08 11.76 0.64
CA ASP A 157 10.72 12.92 1.46
C ASP A 157 10.39 12.60 2.93
N PHE A 158 10.84 11.45 3.44
CA PHE A 158 10.54 10.97 4.80
C PHE A 158 10.83 12.03 5.89
N GLU A 159 9.82 12.38 6.69
CA GLU A 159 9.89 13.32 7.80
C GLU A 159 9.97 12.62 9.17
N ILE A 160 11.12 12.77 9.85
CA ILE A 160 11.37 12.11 11.14
C ILE A 160 10.37 12.56 12.21
N GLY A 161 9.71 11.58 12.83
CA GLY A 161 8.75 11.81 13.91
C GLY A 161 7.35 12.21 13.42
N ILE A 162 7.15 12.23 12.10
CA ILE A 162 5.84 12.36 11.45
C ILE A 162 5.54 11.06 10.70
N ASP A 163 6.43 10.66 9.80
CA ASP A 163 6.26 9.47 8.97
C ASP A 163 6.74 8.19 9.65
N THR A 164 6.26 7.06 9.14
CA THR A 164 6.63 5.73 9.64
C THR A 164 6.92 4.75 8.51
N ILE A 165 7.72 3.72 8.82
CA ILE A 165 7.97 2.56 7.97
C ILE A 165 7.27 1.34 8.58
N SER A 166 6.44 0.68 7.80
CA SER A 166 5.86 -0.62 8.11
C SER A 166 6.73 -1.72 7.51
N LEU A 167 7.08 -2.74 8.30
CA LEU A 167 8.08 -3.75 7.90
C LEU A 167 7.49 -5.04 7.31
N GLY A 168 6.27 -4.99 6.77
CA GLY A 168 5.72 -6.10 5.96
C GLY A 168 5.70 -7.47 6.66
N GLY A 169 5.52 -7.51 7.98
CA GLY A 169 5.54 -8.74 8.78
C GLY A 169 6.87 -9.06 9.48
N LEU A 170 7.91 -8.24 9.32
CA LEU A 170 9.10 -8.25 10.17
C LEU A 170 8.86 -7.41 11.43
N THR A 171 9.70 -7.61 12.45
CA THR A 171 9.72 -6.75 13.65
C THR A 171 10.88 -5.74 13.56
N PRO A 172 10.81 -4.62 14.30
CA PRO A 172 11.92 -3.66 14.40
C PRO A 172 13.26 -4.30 14.81
N GLU A 173 13.25 -5.34 15.63
CA GLU A 173 14.46 -6.09 16.01
C GLU A 173 15.03 -6.95 14.86
N GLY A 174 14.18 -7.30 13.89
CA GLY A 174 14.54 -8.05 12.68
C GLY A 174 15.29 -7.24 11.64
N VAL A 175 15.40 -5.92 11.83
CA VAL A 175 16.08 -4.99 10.93
C VAL A 175 17.17 -4.17 11.64
N GLN A 176 18.00 -3.53 10.84
CA GLN A 176 19.05 -2.62 11.25
C GLN A 176 19.06 -1.40 10.33
N LEU A 177 19.44 -0.25 10.89
CA LEU A 177 19.57 1.01 10.18
C LEU A 177 21.05 1.29 9.93
N LEU A 178 21.40 1.63 8.69
CA LEU A 178 22.77 1.95 8.29
C LEU A 178 22.81 3.28 7.54
N GLU A 179 23.53 4.26 8.07
CA GLU A 179 23.79 5.50 7.35
C GLU A 179 24.77 5.27 6.20
N SER A 180 24.43 5.78 5.02
CA SER A 180 25.25 5.72 3.81
C SER A 180 25.20 7.05 3.07
N GLY A 181 26.20 7.89 3.31
CA GLY A 181 26.19 9.27 2.79
C GLY A 181 25.11 10.09 3.50
N ASP A 182 24.23 10.71 2.72
CA ASP A 182 23.09 11.48 3.24
C ASP A 182 21.81 10.64 3.36
N ASN A 183 21.90 9.31 3.21
CA ASN A 183 20.75 8.40 3.24
C ASN A 183 20.82 7.46 4.46
N THR A 184 19.67 6.92 4.84
CA THR A 184 19.57 5.80 5.77
C THR A 184 19.06 4.57 5.04
N LEU A 185 19.79 3.47 5.11
CA LEU A 185 19.39 2.18 4.57
C LEU A 185 18.71 1.35 5.67
N VAL A 186 17.61 0.69 5.31
CA VAL A 186 16.93 -0.30 6.15
C VAL A 186 17.29 -1.68 5.64
N LEU A 187 17.96 -2.47 6.48
CA LEU A 187 18.39 -3.83 6.12
C LEU A 187 17.86 -4.84 7.13
N THR A 188 17.69 -6.09 6.71
CA THR A 188 17.53 -7.20 7.65
C THR A 188 18.81 -7.43 8.46
N GLN A 189 18.71 -8.16 9.56
CA GLN A 189 19.89 -8.63 10.32
C GLN A 189 20.84 -9.50 9.47
N SER A 190 20.35 -10.08 8.37
CA SER A 190 21.15 -10.83 7.39
C SER A 190 21.78 -9.97 6.29
N ASN A 191 21.64 -8.64 6.35
CA ASN A 191 22.11 -7.66 5.36
C ASN A 191 21.41 -7.74 3.99
N GLU A 192 20.18 -8.23 3.94
CA GLU A 192 19.29 -7.97 2.80
C GLU A 192 18.81 -6.52 2.91
N LEU A 193 18.99 -5.75 1.85
CA LEU A 193 18.53 -4.37 1.78
C LEU A 193 17.04 -4.39 1.46
N LEU A 194 16.23 -3.73 2.29
CA LEU A 194 14.78 -3.60 2.10
C LEU A 194 14.43 -2.26 1.43
N GLY A 195 15.17 -1.21 1.76
CA GLY A 195 14.96 0.09 1.16
C GLY A 195 15.84 1.19 1.74
N ALA A 196 15.63 2.41 1.27
CA ALA A 196 16.40 3.58 1.65
C ALA A 196 15.52 4.81 1.89
N LEU A 197 15.85 5.56 2.93
CA LEU A 197 15.34 6.92 3.16
C LEU A 197 16.34 7.90 2.55
N GLN A 198 15.97 8.49 1.42
CA GLN A 198 16.83 9.39 0.68
C GLN A 198 16.95 10.75 1.40
N GLY A 199 18.16 11.23 1.61
CA GLY A 199 18.40 12.54 2.24
C GLY A 199 18.10 12.58 3.74
N VAL A 200 17.87 11.43 4.38
CA VAL A 200 17.55 11.30 5.80
C VAL A 200 18.67 10.57 6.54
N THR A 201 19.10 11.15 7.65
CA THR A 201 20.12 10.60 8.57
C THR A 201 19.69 10.80 10.02
N GLY A 202 20.34 10.11 10.97
CA GLY A 202 20.05 10.28 12.39
C GLY A 202 18.72 9.67 12.85
N VAL A 203 18.18 8.71 12.10
CA VAL A 203 17.00 7.94 12.50
C VAL A 203 17.38 6.79 13.43
N ASP A 204 16.42 6.38 14.25
CA ASP A 204 16.50 5.19 15.09
C ASP A 204 15.24 4.32 14.91
N SER A 205 15.07 3.29 15.74
CA SER A 205 13.94 2.38 15.63
C SER A 205 12.56 3.02 15.84
N THR A 206 12.48 4.29 16.25
CA THR A 206 11.20 5.01 16.39
C THR A 206 10.51 5.30 15.07
N ILE A 207 11.20 5.14 13.94
CA ILE A 207 10.58 5.27 12.61
C ILE A 207 9.66 4.10 12.25
N PHE A 208 9.70 2.99 12.98
CA PHE A 208 8.89 1.82 12.66
C PHE A 208 7.53 1.87 13.37
N ALA A 209 6.47 1.52 12.63
CA ALA A 209 5.10 1.43 13.15
C ALA A 209 4.83 0.14 13.95
#